data_AF-B4D0I9-F1
#
_entry.id   AF-B4D0I9-F1
#
_cell.length_a   1.000
_cell.length_b   1.000
_cell.length_c   1.000
_cell.angle_alpha   90.00
_cell.angle_beta   90.00
_cell.angle_gamma   90.00
#
_symmetry.space_group_name_H-M   'P 1'
#
loop_
_entity.id
_entity.type
_entity.pdbx_description
1 polymer ?
#
loop_
_entity_poly.entity_id
_entity_poly.type
_entity_poly.pdbx_seq_one_letter_code
_entity_poly.pdbx_strand_id
1 'polypeptide(L)'
;MNPETNAFLEPFGNFTYFGLLLIYVAVPAILLGLFGRANSRWALFVTVIIGTLQLQKSHEIWAGFALKEVWIALIFLGWQWLIAIAFLRFKFRGAFPLALTLATLPVALAKYVPPFTPHTEIAFLGISYVTFRALDVVFSIRDRVVTSVPPITYIGFLFFFPTISEGPIDRFRRFSQDWQRTRNREEFLNDLDHAIQRLFRGFLYKFIIASLIFKYFVEPWSVGGAAHVVGYMYAYTFYLFFDFAGYSAFAISISYLLGIHTVENFNKPFLSPNIRDFWTRWHISLSFWFRDHIYMRFLLAAAKGKWFKSKHTASYVGLFLTFGLMGVWHGPHWYYWLYGIYHAALLCGYDWFARWNKTRKLLEGPVWKWVNILITFHVIAFGLLLFSGRFEPKPLPEREEVVDKLTCQEIAGYVWNRNTPKTPAVLDISMDGRTIGRVTANELRDDLVERGMGNGRYGFHFALPKSVHDGKEHWVMPVLVGPPPRVISGPDIPENLYKVSCNTPEKEGANPTATPTPPPATPVPTPR
;
A
#
# COMPACT_ATOMS: atom_id res chain seq x y z
N MET A 1 -5.30 9.58 -21.48
CA MET A 1 -4.51 8.34 -21.67
C MET A 1 -5.15 7.29 -20.78
N ASN A 2 -5.53 6.12 -21.31
CA ASN A 2 -6.39 5.17 -20.61
C ASN A 2 -5.68 4.61 -19.34
N PRO A 3 -6.22 4.75 -18.12
CA PRO A 3 -5.59 4.24 -16.89
C PRO A 3 -5.32 2.72 -16.93
N GLU A 4 -6.08 1.97 -17.72
CA GLU A 4 -5.88 0.52 -17.90
C GLU A 4 -4.55 0.14 -18.56
N THR A 5 -3.98 1.00 -19.41
CA THR A 5 -2.73 0.69 -20.13
C THR A 5 -1.50 0.59 -19.23
N ASN A 6 -1.53 1.19 -18.02
CA ASN A 6 -0.39 1.20 -17.10
C ASN A 6 -0.49 0.14 -15.99
N ALA A 7 -1.66 -0.47 -15.77
CA ALA A 7 -1.86 -1.48 -14.72
C ALA A 7 -0.98 -2.73 -14.91
N PHE A 8 -0.63 -3.05 -16.16
CA PHE A 8 0.25 -4.19 -16.47
C PHE A 8 1.70 -4.02 -15.97
N LEU A 9 2.13 -2.80 -15.67
CA LEU A 9 3.52 -2.48 -15.28
C LEU A 9 3.71 -2.37 -13.75
N GLU A 10 2.66 -2.64 -12.97
CA GLU A 10 2.76 -2.70 -11.51
C GLU A 10 3.76 -3.80 -11.09
N PRO A 11 4.82 -3.46 -10.31
CA PRO A 11 5.84 -4.42 -9.93
C PRO A 11 5.25 -5.60 -9.16
N PHE A 12 5.36 -6.79 -9.75
CA PHE A 12 4.86 -8.05 -9.17
C PHE A 12 3.34 -8.06 -8.90
N GLY A 13 2.57 -7.18 -9.55
CA GLY A 13 1.13 -7.07 -9.35
C GLY A 13 0.31 -8.11 -10.12
N ASN A 14 0.81 -8.59 -11.26
CA ASN A 14 0.07 -9.48 -12.15
C ASN A 14 0.99 -10.44 -12.93
N PHE A 15 0.41 -11.47 -13.54
CA PHE A 15 1.16 -12.48 -14.31
C PHE A 15 1.79 -11.92 -15.60
N THR A 16 1.23 -10.88 -16.20
CA THR A 16 1.82 -10.21 -17.37
C THR A 16 3.19 -9.63 -17.02
N TYR A 17 3.32 -9.01 -15.85
CA TYR A 17 4.59 -8.52 -15.32
C TYR A 17 5.61 -9.66 -15.13
N PHE A 18 5.19 -10.82 -14.62
CA PHE A 18 6.07 -12.00 -14.54
C PHE A 18 6.50 -12.52 -15.91
N GLY A 19 5.62 -12.44 -16.93
CA GLY A 19 5.99 -12.75 -18.32
C GLY A 19 7.09 -11.82 -18.84
N LEU A 20 6.97 -10.51 -18.58
CA LEU A 20 8.03 -9.54 -18.91
C LEU A 20 9.34 -9.85 -18.17
N LEU A 21 9.28 -10.14 -16.87
CA LEU A 21 10.46 -10.52 -16.11
C LEU A 21 11.10 -11.83 -16.61
N LEU A 22 10.29 -12.81 -16.99
CA LEU A 22 10.80 -14.07 -17.51
C LEU A 22 11.61 -13.85 -18.79
N ILE A 23 11.03 -13.14 -19.76
CA ILE A 23 11.62 -12.92 -21.08
C ILE A 23 12.83 -11.99 -21.00
N TYR A 24 12.70 -10.85 -20.31
CA TYR A 24 13.70 -9.79 -20.35
C TYR A 24 14.72 -9.85 -19.20
N VAL A 25 14.45 -10.63 -18.15
CA VAL A 25 15.34 -10.71 -16.98
C VAL A 25 15.84 -12.12 -16.74
N ALA A 26 14.93 -13.07 -16.49
CA ALA A 26 15.31 -14.39 -16.01
C ALA A 26 15.99 -15.23 -17.10
N VAL A 27 15.42 -15.34 -18.30
CA VAL A 27 16.00 -16.14 -19.39
C VAL A 27 17.41 -15.64 -19.77
N PRO A 28 17.65 -14.35 -20.03
CA PRO A 28 19.00 -13.88 -20.35
C PRO A 28 19.95 -13.99 -19.15
N ALA A 29 19.48 -13.77 -17.91
CA ALA A 29 20.31 -13.97 -16.72
C ALA A 29 20.76 -15.42 -16.56
N ILE A 30 19.88 -16.39 -16.83
CA ILE A 30 20.19 -17.83 -16.80
C ILE A 30 21.22 -18.17 -17.88
N LEU A 31 20.99 -17.72 -19.11
CA LEU A 31 21.94 -17.97 -20.20
C LEU A 31 23.32 -17.37 -19.88
N LEU A 32 23.38 -16.09 -19.49
CA LEU A 32 24.64 -15.44 -19.13
C LEU A 32 25.30 -16.08 -17.90
N GLY A 33 24.52 -16.50 -16.90
CA GLY A 33 25.01 -17.15 -15.69
C GLY A 33 25.63 -18.52 -15.96
N LEU A 34 25.00 -19.33 -16.82
CA LEU A 34 25.52 -20.64 -17.22
C LEU A 34 26.86 -20.54 -17.96
N PHE A 35 27.08 -19.45 -18.71
CA PHE A 35 28.36 -19.16 -19.38
C PHE A 35 29.35 -18.36 -18.52
N GLY A 36 29.05 -18.09 -17.24
CA GLY A 36 29.94 -17.31 -16.35
C GLY A 36 30.10 -15.84 -16.77
N ARG A 37 29.16 -15.30 -17.55
CA ARG A 37 29.16 -13.92 -18.06
C ARG A 37 28.16 -13.00 -17.37
N ALA A 38 27.40 -13.51 -16.39
CA ALA A 38 26.49 -12.69 -15.59
C ALA A 38 27.28 -11.69 -14.73
N ASN A 39 27.17 -10.41 -15.06
CA ASN A 39 27.88 -9.32 -14.39
C ASN A 39 26.96 -8.12 -14.14
N SER A 40 27.49 -7.12 -13.43
CA SER A 40 26.74 -5.91 -13.08
C SER A 40 26.32 -5.03 -14.26
N ARG A 41 26.93 -5.19 -15.45
CA ARG A 41 26.49 -4.46 -16.66
C ARG A 41 25.13 -4.97 -17.13
N TRP A 42 24.92 -6.28 -17.09
CA TRP A 42 23.61 -6.88 -17.36
C TRP A 42 22.58 -6.41 -16.32
N ALA A 43 22.92 -6.48 -15.04
CA ALA A 43 22.02 -6.01 -13.97
C ALA A 43 21.64 -4.53 -14.13
N LEU A 44 22.59 -3.67 -14.51
CA LEU A 44 22.35 -2.26 -14.81
C LEU A 44 21.42 -2.09 -16.02
N PHE A 45 21.70 -2.79 -17.12
CA PHE A 45 20.90 -2.70 -18.34
C PHE A 45 19.43 -3.06 -18.08
N VAL A 46 19.20 -4.18 -17.39
CA VAL A 46 17.85 -4.58 -16.99
C VAL A 46 17.21 -3.56 -16.06
N THR A 47 17.97 -3.06 -15.08
CA THR A 47 17.49 -2.05 -14.13
C THR A 47 17.01 -0.80 -14.84
N VAL A 48 17.76 -0.30 -15.83
CA VAL A 48 17.37 0.87 -16.61
C VAL A 48 16.12 0.58 -17.44
N ILE A 49 16.06 -0.56 -18.14
CA ILE A 49 14.91 -0.89 -18.99
C ILE A 49 13.63 -1.10 -18.16
N ILE A 50 13.66 -2.01 -17.20
CA ILE A 50 12.48 -2.32 -16.37
C ILE A 50 12.09 -1.09 -15.55
N GLY A 51 13.05 -0.38 -14.96
CA GLY A 51 12.78 0.85 -14.21
C GLY A 51 12.14 1.94 -15.07
N THR A 52 12.60 2.11 -16.32
CA THR A 52 11.98 3.07 -17.25
C THR A 52 10.55 2.65 -17.60
N LEU A 53 10.29 1.36 -17.81
CA LEU A 53 8.94 0.86 -18.08
C LEU A 53 8.02 1.05 -16.88
N GLN A 54 8.50 0.83 -15.66
CA GLN A 54 7.70 1.01 -14.44
C GLN A 54 7.30 2.48 -14.20
N LEU A 55 8.14 3.43 -14.61
CA LEU A 55 7.99 4.86 -14.32
C LEU A 55 7.35 5.64 -15.49
N GLN A 56 6.32 5.08 -16.13
CA GLN A 56 5.65 5.71 -17.28
C GLN A 56 4.42 6.55 -16.93
N LYS A 57 3.92 6.51 -15.69
CA LYS A 57 2.77 7.31 -15.24
C LYS A 57 3.11 8.81 -15.34
N SER A 58 2.12 9.61 -15.73
CA SER A 58 2.22 11.06 -15.78
C SER A 58 1.55 11.69 -14.57
N HIS A 59 2.20 12.68 -13.98
CA HIS A 59 1.70 13.48 -12.86
C HIS A 59 1.60 14.94 -13.26
N GLU A 60 0.53 15.61 -12.87
CA GLU A 60 0.43 17.06 -12.96
C GLU A 60 1.32 17.68 -11.89
N ILE A 61 2.30 18.49 -12.31
CA ILE A 61 3.18 19.21 -11.38
C ILE A 61 2.59 20.59 -11.06
N TRP A 62 1.97 21.22 -12.04
CA TRP A 62 1.15 22.41 -11.89
C TRP A 62 0.06 22.40 -12.97
N ALA A 63 -0.96 23.23 -12.79
CA ALA A 63 -2.07 23.32 -13.73
C ALA A 63 -1.59 23.49 -15.18
N GLY A 64 -1.91 22.53 -16.04
CA GLY A 64 -1.54 22.53 -17.46
C GLY A 64 -0.14 21.98 -17.77
N PHE A 65 0.63 21.49 -16.80
CA PHE A 65 1.93 20.86 -17.03
C PHE A 65 2.04 19.50 -16.34
N ALA A 66 2.11 18.46 -17.16
CA ALA A 66 2.31 17.09 -16.72
C ALA A 66 3.72 16.60 -17.03
N LEU A 67 4.32 15.88 -16.07
CA LEU A 67 5.63 15.26 -16.21
C LEU A 67 5.53 13.76 -15.92
N LYS A 68 6.23 12.95 -16.71
CA LYS A 68 6.32 11.50 -16.46
C LYS A 68 7.19 11.22 -15.23
N GLU A 69 6.82 10.19 -14.47
CA GLU A 69 7.56 9.70 -13.30
C GLU A 69 9.06 9.48 -13.60
N VAL A 70 9.40 8.94 -14.77
CA VAL A 70 10.81 8.72 -15.17
C VAL A 70 11.65 10.00 -15.13
N TRP A 71 11.08 11.14 -15.53
CA TRP A 71 11.81 12.41 -15.49
C TRP A 71 11.96 12.93 -14.05
N ILE A 72 10.94 12.76 -13.21
CA ILE A 72 10.99 13.08 -11.78
C ILE A 72 12.07 12.23 -11.10
N ALA A 73 12.13 10.93 -11.42
CA ALA A 73 13.14 10.00 -10.93
C ALA A 73 14.56 10.37 -11.37
N LEU A 74 14.76 10.79 -12.62
CA LEU A 74 16.07 11.24 -13.13
C LEU A 74 16.52 12.56 -12.47
N ILE A 75 15.60 13.50 -12.24
CA ILE A 75 15.87 14.73 -11.49
C ILE A 75 16.25 14.38 -10.05
N PHE A 76 15.50 13.48 -9.41
CA PHE A 76 15.81 12.99 -8.06
C PHE A 76 17.18 12.32 -8.01
N LEU A 77 17.52 11.47 -8.97
CA LEU A 77 18.83 10.82 -9.08
C LEU A 77 19.97 11.86 -9.13
N GLY A 78 19.85 12.83 -10.03
CA GLY A 78 20.83 13.90 -10.19
C GLY A 78 20.98 14.72 -8.90
N TRP A 79 19.84 15.10 -8.29
CA TRP A 79 19.79 15.81 -7.01
C TRP A 79 20.54 15.06 -5.90
N GLN A 80 20.22 13.77 -5.69
CA GLN A 80 20.83 12.96 -4.63
C GLN A 80 22.33 12.72 -4.88
N TRP A 81 22.72 12.47 -6.14
CA TRP A 81 24.13 12.26 -6.49
C TRP A 81 24.97 13.53 -6.30
N LEU A 82 24.44 14.69 -6.70
CA LEU A 82 25.09 15.99 -6.49
C LEU A 82 25.28 16.29 -5.00
N ILE A 83 24.27 16.00 -4.16
CA ILE A 83 24.40 16.15 -2.69
C ILE A 83 25.49 15.24 -2.13
N ALA A 84 25.52 13.97 -2.55
CA ALA A 84 26.54 13.02 -2.08
C ALA A 84 27.96 13.48 -2.45
N ILE A 85 28.16 13.94 -3.69
CA ILE A 85 29.46 14.48 -4.15
C ILE A 85 29.82 15.78 -3.44
N ALA A 86 28.86 16.71 -3.31
CA ALA A 86 29.08 17.96 -2.62
C ALA A 86 29.47 17.71 -1.15
N PHE A 87 28.83 16.76 -0.48
CA PHE A 87 29.16 16.39 0.90
C PHE A 87 30.54 15.71 1.04
N LEU A 88 30.97 14.94 0.03
CA LEU A 88 32.33 14.39 -0.02
C LEU A 88 33.40 15.49 -0.17
N ARG A 89 33.13 16.50 -1.01
CA ARG A 89 34.08 17.57 -1.35
C ARG A 89 34.12 18.68 -0.30
N PHE A 90 32.97 19.16 0.16
CA PHE A 90 32.86 20.31 1.06
C PHE A 90 32.66 19.86 2.50
N LYS A 91 33.66 20.12 3.35
CA LYS A 91 33.65 19.73 4.77
C LYS A 91 33.62 20.96 5.67
N PHE A 92 32.42 21.37 6.08
CA PHE A 92 32.19 22.42 7.08
C PHE A 92 31.25 21.91 8.18
N ARG A 93 31.17 22.64 9.32
CA ARG A 93 30.41 22.19 10.52
C ARG A 93 28.94 21.87 10.22
N GLY A 94 28.31 22.63 9.34
CA GLY A 94 26.90 22.45 8.92
C GLY A 94 26.70 21.55 7.69
N ALA A 95 27.76 20.96 7.12
CA ALA A 95 27.64 20.21 5.87
C ALA A 95 26.73 18.99 6.00
N PHE A 96 26.83 18.27 7.12
CA PHE A 96 26.01 17.09 7.38
C PHE A 96 24.51 17.40 7.54
N PRO A 97 24.09 18.32 8.43
CA PRO A 97 22.67 18.66 8.53
C PRO A 97 22.13 19.25 7.22
N LEU A 98 22.90 20.06 6.50
CA LEU A 98 22.48 20.57 5.19
C LEU A 98 22.26 19.43 4.18
N ALA A 99 23.21 18.49 4.06
CA ALA A 99 23.09 17.35 3.16
C ALA A 99 21.89 16.46 3.52
N LEU A 100 21.67 16.22 4.83
CA LEU A 100 20.52 15.46 5.32
C LEU A 100 19.19 16.13 4.97
N THR A 101 19.08 17.44 5.20
CA THR A 101 17.87 18.22 4.86
C THR A 101 17.61 18.20 3.36
N LEU A 102 18.61 18.51 2.54
CA LEU A 102 18.46 18.52 1.08
C LEU A 102 18.14 17.13 0.52
N ALA A 103 18.72 16.06 1.07
CA ALA A 103 18.44 14.69 0.64
C ALA A 103 17.03 14.22 1.02
N THR A 104 16.48 14.71 2.12
CA THR A 104 15.13 14.36 2.60
C THR A 104 14.04 15.23 1.95
N LEU A 105 14.40 16.41 1.44
CA LEU A 105 13.45 17.38 0.89
C LEU A 105 12.52 16.80 -0.19
N PRO A 106 12.99 16.03 -1.21
CA PRO A 106 12.10 15.53 -2.25
C PRO A 106 10.98 14.62 -1.73
N VAL A 107 11.28 13.70 -0.81
CA VAL A 107 10.23 12.82 -0.24
C VAL A 107 9.30 13.60 0.69
N ALA A 108 9.81 14.61 1.40
CA ALA A 108 8.98 15.48 2.23
C ALA A 108 7.99 16.26 1.35
N LEU A 109 8.46 16.84 0.25
CA LEU A 109 7.59 17.53 -0.71
C LEU A 109 6.55 16.56 -1.31
N ALA A 110 6.99 15.38 -1.76
CA ALA A 110 6.11 14.37 -2.34
C ALA A 110 4.98 13.92 -1.41
N LYS A 111 5.21 13.87 -0.09
CA LYS A 111 4.22 13.40 0.88
C LYS A 111 3.35 14.51 1.48
N TYR A 112 3.92 15.70 1.68
CA TYR A 112 3.28 16.75 2.47
C TYR A 112 2.79 17.95 1.67
N VAL A 113 3.15 18.09 0.39
CA VAL A 113 2.62 19.14 -0.49
C VAL A 113 1.23 18.81 -1.05
N PRO A 114 0.94 17.58 -1.53
CA PRO A 114 -0.35 17.28 -2.17
C PRO A 114 -1.61 17.62 -1.34
N PRO A 115 -1.63 17.44 0.00
CA PRO A 115 -2.79 17.86 0.82
C PRO A 115 -3.12 19.36 0.75
N PHE A 116 -2.14 20.21 0.44
CA PHE A 116 -2.32 21.67 0.33
C PHE A 116 -2.47 22.15 -1.11
N THR A 117 -1.92 21.41 -2.08
CA THR A 117 -2.01 21.71 -3.51
C THR A 117 -2.29 20.43 -4.30
N PRO A 118 -3.57 20.06 -4.49
CA PRO A 118 -3.96 18.78 -5.10
C PRO A 118 -3.46 18.57 -6.54
N HIS A 119 -3.11 19.65 -7.26
CA HIS A 119 -2.58 19.60 -8.63
C HIS A 119 -1.04 19.54 -8.71
N THR A 120 -0.37 19.28 -7.59
CA THR A 120 1.10 19.24 -7.48
C THR A 120 1.54 17.88 -6.97
N GLU A 121 1.73 16.92 -7.88
CA GLU A 121 2.18 15.57 -7.55
C GLU A 121 3.64 15.37 -7.97
N ILE A 122 4.57 15.72 -7.08
CA ILE A 122 6.02 15.52 -7.31
C ILE A 122 6.44 14.19 -6.69
N ALA A 123 5.90 13.09 -7.22
CA ALA A 123 6.17 11.75 -6.74
C ALA A 123 6.50 10.80 -7.89
N PHE A 124 7.18 9.71 -7.56
CA PHE A 124 7.37 8.57 -8.46
C PHE A 124 7.35 7.29 -7.63
N LEU A 125 7.08 6.17 -8.28
CA LEU A 125 7.06 4.86 -7.63
C LEU A 125 8.37 4.59 -6.87
N GLY A 126 8.26 4.32 -5.57
CA GLY A 126 9.42 3.98 -4.75
C GLY A 126 10.22 5.16 -4.19
N ILE A 127 9.82 6.42 -4.42
CA ILE A 127 10.52 7.62 -3.87
C ILE A 127 10.79 7.51 -2.36
N SER A 128 9.87 6.91 -1.61
CA SER A 128 9.99 6.67 -0.17
C SER A 128 11.13 5.70 0.19
N TYR A 129 11.26 4.59 -0.55
CA TYR A 129 12.27 3.56 -0.30
C TYR A 129 13.64 3.96 -0.84
N VAL A 130 13.69 4.59 -2.03
CA VAL A 130 14.93 5.08 -2.64
C VAL A 130 15.56 6.19 -1.77
N THR A 131 14.75 6.99 -1.09
CA THR A 131 15.27 8.01 -0.16
C THR A 131 16.06 7.39 0.99
N PHE A 132 15.65 6.24 1.55
CA PHE A 132 16.45 5.56 2.58
C PHE A 132 17.83 5.14 2.07
N ARG A 133 17.92 4.74 0.80
CA ARG A 133 19.20 4.41 0.15
C ARG A 133 20.07 5.65 -0.02
N ALA A 134 19.48 6.75 -0.51
CA ALA A 134 20.21 8.01 -0.65
C ALA A 134 20.74 8.52 0.69
N LEU A 135 19.90 8.47 1.74
CA LEU A 135 20.29 8.82 3.10
C LEU A 135 21.36 7.89 3.67
N ASP A 136 21.28 6.57 3.39
CA ASP A 136 22.31 5.61 3.78
C ASP A 136 23.71 6.00 3.26
N VAL A 137 23.78 6.52 2.04
CA VAL A 137 25.03 7.03 1.45
C VAL A 137 25.52 8.27 2.21
N VAL A 138 24.64 9.24 2.49
CA VAL A 138 25.00 10.45 3.26
C VAL A 138 25.53 10.07 4.66
N PHE A 139 24.83 9.17 5.35
CA PHE A 139 25.27 8.64 6.65
C PHE A 139 26.60 7.90 6.56
N SER A 140 26.80 7.08 5.53
CA SER A 140 28.04 6.32 5.34
C SER A 140 29.23 7.21 4.99
N ILE A 141 29.02 8.30 4.24
CA ILE A 141 30.04 9.34 4.00
C ILE A 141 30.40 10.05 5.31
N ARG A 142 29.40 10.39 6.13
CA ARG A 142 29.61 11.02 7.45
C ARG A 142 30.47 10.15 8.36
N ASP A 143 30.22 8.85 8.37
CA ASP A 143 30.96 7.87 9.17
C ASP A 143 32.29 7.45 8.54
N ARG A 144 32.64 8.01 7.36
CA ARG A 144 33.85 7.68 6.58
C ARG A 144 33.94 6.23 6.12
N VAL A 145 32.81 5.53 6.09
CA VAL A 145 32.69 4.17 5.56
C VAL A 145 32.71 4.19 4.03
N VAL A 146 32.18 5.25 3.42
CA VAL A 146 32.14 5.47 1.97
C VAL A 146 32.98 6.69 1.63
N THR A 147 33.98 6.50 0.76
CA THR A 147 34.92 7.55 0.34
C THR A 147 34.76 7.97 -1.12
N SER A 148 34.05 7.19 -1.91
CA SER A 148 33.74 7.49 -3.31
C SER A 148 32.34 6.99 -3.67
N VAL A 149 31.70 7.69 -4.61
CA VAL A 149 30.34 7.36 -5.09
C VAL A 149 30.35 7.34 -6.62
N PRO A 150 30.85 6.27 -7.25
CA PRO A 150 30.89 6.15 -8.71
C PRO A 150 29.47 6.23 -9.28
N PRO A 151 29.23 7.01 -10.37
CA PRO A 151 27.88 7.26 -10.86
C PRO A 151 27.14 5.97 -11.25
N ILE A 152 27.82 5.04 -11.93
CA ILE A 152 27.19 3.78 -12.38
C ILE A 152 26.72 2.93 -11.20
N THR A 153 27.58 2.74 -10.18
CA THR A 153 27.24 1.97 -8.98
C THR A 153 26.16 2.67 -8.16
N TYR A 154 26.18 4.01 -8.11
CA TYR A 154 25.17 4.79 -7.42
C TYR A 154 23.79 4.71 -8.08
N ILE A 155 23.73 4.80 -9.41
CA ILE A 155 22.50 4.59 -10.19
C ILE A 155 21.97 3.18 -9.95
N GLY A 156 22.84 2.17 -10.08
CA GLY A 156 22.50 0.77 -9.82
C GLY A 156 21.95 0.56 -8.41
N PHE A 157 22.55 1.19 -7.40
CA PHE A 157 22.10 1.09 -6.01
C PHE A 157 20.77 1.78 -5.75
N LEU A 158 20.61 3.05 -6.16
CA LEU A 158 19.38 3.79 -5.89
C LEU A 158 18.19 3.19 -6.63
N PHE A 159 18.36 2.88 -7.92
CA PHE A 159 17.27 2.50 -8.80
C PHE A 159 17.19 1.00 -9.07
N PHE A 160 17.87 0.15 -8.28
CA PHE A 160 17.80 -1.30 -8.42
C PHE A 160 16.34 -1.79 -8.47
N PHE A 161 15.86 -2.11 -9.66
CA PHE A 161 14.44 -2.26 -9.95
C PHE A 161 13.73 -3.36 -9.13
N PRO A 162 14.37 -4.49 -8.73
CA PRO A 162 13.64 -5.51 -7.99
C PRO A 162 13.13 -4.98 -6.65
N THR A 163 13.79 -3.96 -6.11
CA THR A 163 13.52 -3.44 -4.78
C THR A 163 13.17 -1.95 -4.78
N ILE A 164 12.86 -1.36 -5.94
CA ILE A 164 12.58 0.08 -6.07
C ILE A 164 11.25 0.48 -5.39
N SER A 165 10.17 -0.26 -5.63
CA SER A 165 8.83 0.11 -5.15
C SER A 165 8.72 -0.06 -3.64
N GLU A 166 8.78 -1.32 -3.17
CA GLU A 166 8.62 -1.66 -1.74
C GLU A 166 9.56 -2.79 -1.29
N GLY A 167 10.67 -3.01 -2.01
CA GLY A 167 11.58 -4.10 -1.66
C GLY A 167 12.42 -3.83 -0.41
N PRO A 168 13.19 -4.84 0.06
CA PRO A 168 14.11 -4.64 1.17
C PRO A 168 15.04 -3.44 0.97
N ILE A 169 15.14 -2.61 2.00
CA ILE A 169 16.03 -1.43 2.03
C ILE A 169 17.47 -1.89 2.23
N ASP A 170 18.33 -1.50 1.31
CA ASP A 170 19.71 -1.94 1.25
C ASP A 170 20.71 -0.88 1.75
N ARG A 171 21.92 -1.32 2.07
CA ARG A 171 23.08 -0.50 2.47
C ARG A 171 24.07 -0.39 1.33
N PHE A 172 24.55 0.82 1.05
CA PHE A 172 25.40 1.07 -0.13
C PHE A 172 26.67 0.23 -0.13
N ARG A 173 27.37 0.12 1.00
CA ARG A 173 28.61 -0.66 1.10
C ARG A 173 28.41 -2.12 0.73
N ARG A 174 27.33 -2.73 1.24
CA ARG A 174 27.02 -4.14 1.02
C ARG A 174 26.61 -4.38 -0.42
N PHE A 175 25.69 -3.56 -0.93
CA PHE A 175 25.29 -3.59 -2.33
C PHE A 175 26.48 -3.43 -3.27
N SER A 176 27.39 -2.50 -2.98
CA SER A 176 28.59 -2.27 -3.80
C SER A 176 29.56 -3.45 -3.80
N GLN A 177 29.61 -4.24 -2.73
CA GLN A 177 30.41 -5.47 -2.67
C GLN A 177 29.83 -6.53 -3.61
N ASP A 178 28.51 -6.77 -3.55
CA ASP A 178 27.82 -7.70 -4.45
C ASP A 178 27.89 -7.22 -5.91
N TRP A 179 27.74 -5.91 -6.14
CA TRP A 179 27.77 -5.29 -7.47
C TRP A 179 29.12 -5.43 -8.20
N GLN A 180 30.21 -5.47 -7.44
CA GLN A 180 31.57 -5.61 -8.00
C GLN A 180 32.02 -7.07 -8.08
N ARG A 181 31.33 -7.98 -7.37
CA ARG A 181 31.66 -9.39 -7.36
C ARG A 181 31.28 -10.04 -8.70
N THR A 182 32.17 -10.89 -9.21
CA THR A 182 31.85 -11.80 -10.31
C THR A 182 31.47 -13.16 -9.73
N ARG A 183 30.49 -13.81 -10.36
CA ARG A 183 30.00 -15.12 -9.91
C ARG A 183 30.48 -16.20 -10.86
N ASN A 184 30.93 -17.32 -10.31
CA ASN A 184 31.18 -18.50 -11.12
C ASN A 184 29.86 -19.26 -11.37
N ARG A 185 29.91 -20.31 -12.21
CA ARG A 185 28.73 -21.10 -12.57
C ARG A 185 28.08 -21.78 -11.36
N GLU A 186 28.87 -22.30 -10.43
CA GLU A 186 28.36 -22.99 -9.25
C GLU A 186 27.63 -22.04 -8.29
N GLU A 187 28.24 -20.89 -8.02
CA GLU A 187 27.62 -19.80 -7.23
C GLU A 187 26.32 -19.33 -7.88
N PHE A 188 26.29 -19.18 -9.20
CA PHE A 188 25.08 -18.81 -9.93
C PHE A 188 23.97 -19.86 -9.79
N LEU A 189 24.28 -21.15 -9.89
CA LEU A 189 23.30 -22.22 -9.74
C LEU A 189 22.73 -22.28 -8.31
N ASN A 190 23.56 -22.01 -7.30
CA ASN A 190 23.10 -21.90 -5.92
C ASN A 190 22.17 -20.69 -5.73
N ASP A 191 22.51 -19.54 -6.30
CA ASP A 191 21.64 -18.35 -6.30
C ASP A 191 20.30 -18.62 -7.01
N LEU A 192 20.33 -19.38 -8.11
CA LEU A 192 19.15 -19.76 -8.88
C LEU A 192 18.20 -20.63 -8.07
N ASP A 193 18.70 -21.63 -7.34
CA ASP A 193 17.86 -22.46 -6.44
C ASP A 193 17.17 -21.59 -5.36
N HIS A 194 17.94 -20.72 -4.71
CA HIS A 194 17.44 -19.77 -3.72
C HIS A 194 16.41 -18.79 -4.29
N ALA A 195 16.58 -18.38 -5.55
CA ALA A 195 15.63 -17.53 -6.26
C ALA A 195 14.32 -18.28 -6.54
N ILE A 196 14.38 -19.48 -7.10
CA ILE A 196 13.22 -20.31 -7.44
C ILE A 196 12.36 -20.58 -6.20
N GLN A 197 12.96 -20.96 -5.07
CA GLN A 197 12.23 -21.20 -3.83
C GLN A 197 11.46 -19.96 -3.36
N ARG A 198 12.07 -18.77 -3.48
CA ARG A 198 11.44 -17.50 -3.11
C ARG A 198 10.37 -17.06 -4.10
N LEU A 199 10.56 -17.32 -5.38
CA LEU A 199 9.57 -17.07 -6.42
C LEU A 199 8.28 -17.86 -6.13
N PHE A 200 8.38 -19.18 -5.90
CA PHE A 200 7.23 -20.00 -5.58
C PHE A 200 6.59 -19.65 -4.24
N ARG A 201 7.39 -19.33 -3.21
CA ARG A 201 6.89 -18.79 -1.95
C ARG A 201 6.12 -17.49 -2.15
N GLY A 202 6.61 -16.61 -3.01
CA GLY A 202 5.94 -15.37 -3.39
C GLY A 202 4.58 -15.62 -4.03
N PHE A 203 4.49 -16.56 -4.97
CA PHE A 203 3.23 -16.95 -5.61
C PHE A 203 2.22 -17.48 -4.61
N LEU A 204 2.64 -18.41 -3.74
CA LEU A 204 1.79 -18.94 -2.67
C LEU A 204 1.29 -17.82 -1.74
N TYR A 205 2.16 -16.91 -1.34
CA TYR A 205 1.82 -15.89 -0.35
C TYR A 205 0.92 -14.81 -0.93
N LYS A 206 1.28 -14.20 -2.06
CA LYS A 206 0.58 -13.04 -2.62
C LYS A 206 -0.66 -13.43 -3.43
N PHE A 207 -0.53 -14.35 -4.39
CA PHE A 207 -1.62 -14.67 -5.34
C PHE A 207 -2.59 -15.74 -4.86
N ILE A 208 -2.23 -16.50 -3.82
CA ILE A 208 -3.12 -17.51 -3.24
C ILE A 208 -3.56 -17.04 -1.86
N ILE A 209 -2.67 -17.04 -0.87
CA ILE A 209 -3.07 -16.81 0.53
C ILE A 209 -3.61 -15.39 0.73
N ALA A 210 -2.87 -14.35 0.34
CA ALA A 210 -3.30 -12.97 0.53
C ALA A 210 -4.56 -12.66 -0.27
N SER A 211 -4.65 -13.10 -1.54
CA SER A 211 -5.86 -12.92 -2.36
C SER A 211 -7.10 -13.60 -1.76
N LEU A 212 -6.97 -14.81 -1.21
CA LEU A 212 -8.08 -15.50 -0.53
C LEU A 212 -8.48 -14.78 0.77
N ILE A 213 -7.51 -14.34 1.58
CA ILE A 213 -7.78 -13.58 2.80
C ILE A 213 -8.48 -12.25 2.46
N PHE A 214 -8.00 -11.55 1.43
CA PHE A 214 -8.58 -10.29 1.01
C PHE A 214 -10.06 -10.46 0.63
N LYS A 215 -10.33 -11.36 -0.33
CA LYS A 215 -11.66 -11.59 -0.88
C LYS A 215 -12.67 -12.12 0.14
N TYR A 216 -12.27 -13.09 0.97
CA TYR A 216 -13.20 -13.78 1.85
C TYR A 216 -13.26 -13.23 3.28
N PHE A 217 -12.26 -12.44 3.69
CA PHE A 217 -12.19 -11.93 5.06
C PHE A 217 -12.00 -10.42 5.13
N VAL A 218 -11.08 -9.81 4.38
CA VAL A 218 -10.88 -8.35 4.47
C VAL A 218 -12.07 -7.59 3.92
N GLU A 219 -12.53 -7.91 2.70
CA GLU A 219 -13.65 -7.20 2.07
C GLU A 219 -14.96 -7.34 2.89
N PRO A 220 -15.43 -8.55 3.26
CA PRO A 220 -16.72 -8.69 3.93
C PRO A 220 -16.72 -8.10 5.35
N TRP A 221 -15.57 -8.12 6.03
CA TRP A 221 -15.43 -7.58 7.39
C TRP A 221 -15.08 -6.09 7.41
N SER A 222 -14.84 -5.49 6.24
CA SER A 222 -14.55 -4.05 6.15
C SER A 222 -15.79 -3.18 6.43
N VAL A 223 -17.00 -3.72 6.28
CA VAL A 223 -18.28 -3.04 6.49
C VAL A 223 -19.03 -3.69 7.65
N GLY A 224 -19.53 -2.90 8.60
CA GLY A 224 -20.31 -3.41 9.74
C GLY A 224 -19.92 -2.81 11.09
N GLY A 225 -20.55 -3.32 12.16
CA GLY A 225 -20.38 -2.86 13.54
C GLY A 225 -19.14 -3.42 14.26
N ALA A 226 -19.11 -3.34 15.59
CA ALA A 226 -17.92 -3.65 16.41
C ALA A 226 -17.33 -5.06 16.19
N ALA A 227 -18.16 -6.09 16.00
CA ALA A 227 -17.68 -7.44 15.70
C ALA A 227 -16.90 -7.52 14.37
N HIS A 228 -17.31 -6.74 13.37
CA HIS A 228 -16.64 -6.70 12.07
C HIS A 228 -15.26 -6.06 12.20
N VAL A 229 -15.10 -5.05 13.06
CA VAL A 229 -13.79 -4.44 13.36
C VAL A 229 -12.80 -5.46 13.92
N VAL A 230 -13.25 -6.35 14.81
CA VAL A 230 -12.38 -7.37 15.39
C VAL A 230 -11.94 -8.41 14.35
N GLY A 231 -12.84 -8.90 13.52
CA GLY A 231 -12.41 -9.84 12.47
C GLY A 231 -11.61 -9.16 11.36
N TYR A 232 -11.92 -7.91 11.01
CA TYR A 232 -11.10 -7.10 10.11
C TYR A 232 -9.68 -6.93 10.64
N MET A 233 -9.48 -6.71 11.94
CA MET A 233 -8.16 -6.62 12.56
C MET A 233 -7.28 -7.84 12.26
N TYR A 234 -7.81 -9.05 12.45
CA TYR A 234 -7.07 -10.28 12.16
C TYR A 234 -6.92 -10.53 10.66
N ALA A 235 -7.99 -10.32 9.88
CA ALA A 235 -7.96 -10.48 8.43
C ALA A 235 -6.91 -9.57 7.79
N TYR A 236 -6.92 -8.28 8.14
CA TYR A 236 -5.95 -7.29 7.68
C TYR A 236 -4.52 -7.64 8.12
N THR A 237 -4.34 -8.11 9.36
CA THR A 237 -3.01 -8.52 9.87
C THR A 237 -2.38 -9.62 9.00
N PHE A 238 -3.14 -10.67 8.69
CA PHE A 238 -2.63 -11.75 7.85
C PHE A 238 -2.52 -11.35 6.39
N TYR A 239 -3.50 -10.63 5.85
CA TYR A 239 -3.46 -10.10 4.49
C TYR A 239 -2.19 -9.26 4.26
N LEU A 240 -1.95 -8.26 5.11
CA LEU A 240 -0.79 -7.38 5.01
C LEU A 240 0.53 -8.16 5.08
N PHE A 241 0.61 -9.14 5.99
CA PHE A 241 1.79 -9.99 6.09
C PHE A 241 2.02 -10.81 4.82
N PHE A 242 1.01 -11.54 4.33
CA PHE A 242 1.19 -12.43 3.19
C PHE A 242 1.39 -11.66 1.88
N ASP A 243 0.68 -10.56 1.66
CA ASP A 243 0.87 -9.73 0.48
C ASP A 243 2.29 -9.16 0.45
N PHE A 244 2.74 -8.59 1.57
CA PHE A 244 4.02 -7.90 1.62
C PHE A 244 5.22 -8.86 1.73
N ALA A 245 5.09 -9.96 2.45
CA ALA A 245 6.10 -11.02 2.46
C ALA A 245 6.19 -11.73 1.11
N GLY A 246 5.06 -11.89 0.40
CA GLY A 246 5.03 -12.39 -0.97
C GLY A 246 5.76 -11.46 -1.93
N TYR A 247 5.46 -10.16 -1.90
CA TYR A 247 6.19 -9.13 -2.65
C TYR A 247 7.70 -9.17 -2.34
N SER A 248 8.06 -9.19 -1.06
CA SER A 248 9.47 -9.23 -0.62
C SER A 248 10.18 -10.48 -1.15
N ALA A 249 9.51 -11.63 -1.19
CA ALA A 249 10.07 -12.86 -1.74
C ALA A 249 10.34 -12.75 -3.26
N PHE A 250 9.43 -12.13 -4.03
CA PHE A 250 9.68 -11.86 -5.45
C PHE A 250 10.87 -10.91 -5.66
N ALA A 251 10.91 -9.82 -4.90
CA ALA A 251 12.00 -8.85 -4.96
C ALA A 251 13.36 -9.51 -4.68
N ILE A 252 13.44 -10.35 -3.64
CA ILE A 252 14.67 -11.07 -3.27
C ILE A 252 15.02 -12.13 -4.32
N SER A 253 14.04 -12.85 -4.87
CA SER A 253 14.24 -13.83 -5.94
C SER A 253 14.95 -13.20 -7.15
N ILE A 254 14.39 -12.10 -7.67
CA ILE A 254 14.97 -11.43 -8.85
C ILE A 254 16.33 -10.80 -8.50
N SER A 255 16.51 -10.32 -7.27
CA SER A 255 17.80 -9.78 -6.81
C SER A 255 18.91 -10.84 -6.85
N TYR A 256 18.62 -12.07 -6.41
CA TYR A 256 19.57 -13.18 -6.43
C TYR A 256 19.92 -13.60 -7.86
N LEU A 257 18.95 -13.63 -8.78
CA LEU A 257 19.23 -13.87 -10.21
C LEU A 257 20.23 -12.87 -10.78
N LEU A 258 20.12 -11.60 -10.35
CA LEU A 258 21.01 -10.51 -10.76
C LEU A 258 22.32 -10.45 -9.98
N GLY A 259 22.51 -11.30 -8.97
CA GLY A 259 23.74 -11.42 -8.19
C GLY A 259 23.84 -10.47 -7.00
N ILE A 260 22.73 -9.88 -6.59
CA ILE A 260 22.65 -9.03 -5.40
C ILE A 260 21.89 -9.78 -4.31
N HIS A 261 22.54 -10.10 -3.20
CA HIS A 261 21.98 -10.94 -2.16
C HIS A 261 21.12 -10.14 -1.18
N THR A 262 20.07 -9.47 -1.63
CA THR A 262 19.20 -8.61 -0.80
C THR A 262 18.74 -9.26 0.51
N VAL A 263 18.71 -8.47 1.58
CA VAL A 263 18.33 -8.92 2.93
C VAL A 263 16.85 -9.34 3.00
N GLU A 264 16.53 -10.25 3.92
CA GLU A 264 15.15 -10.66 4.17
C GLU A 264 14.37 -9.57 4.92
N ASN A 265 13.08 -9.41 4.59
CA ASN A 265 12.18 -8.50 5.31
C ASN A 265 11.40 -9.19 6.44
N PHE A 266 11.22 -10.51 6.37
CA PHE A 266 10.36 -11.24 7.30
C PHE A 266 11.00 -12.54 7.80
N ASN A 267 10.89 -12.80 9.10
CA ASN A 267 11.35 -14.04 9.71
C ASN A 267 10.39 -14.54 10.80
N LYS A 268 9.27 -15.14 10.38
CA LYS A 268 8.22 -15.70 11.26
C LYS A 268 7.81 -14.72 12.38
N PRO A 269 7.37 -13.50 12.05
CA PRO A 269 7.16 -12.42 13.03
C PRO A 269 6.08 -12.73 14.06
N PHE A 270 5.05 -13.49 13.70
CA PHE A 270 3.95 -13.82 14.62
C PHE A 270 4.30 -14.90 15.66
N LEU A 271 5.50 -15.47 15.61
CA LEU A 271 6.04 -16.36 16.65
C LEU A 271 6.90 -15.61 17.68
N SER A 272 6.91 -14.28 17.63
CA SER A 272 7.66 -13.46 18.57
C SER A 272 7.06 -13.45 19.96
N PRO A 273 7.83 -13.80 21.01
CA PRO A 273 7.34 -13.76 22.38
C PRO A 273 7.33 -12.34 22.97
N ASN A 274 7.82 -11.33 22.27
CA ASN A 274 7.75 -9.94 22.74
C ASN A 274 7.92 -8.95 21.60
N ILE A 275 7.55 -7.70 21.87
CA ILE A 275 7.62 -6.59 20.89
C ILE A 275 9.04 -6.30 20.39
N ARG A 276 10.09 -6.50 21.19
CA ARG A 276 11.47 -6.31 20.74
C ARG A 276 11.87 -7.37 19.71
N ASP A 277 11.52 -8.64 19.94
CA ASP A 277 11.75 -9.73 18.98
C ASP A 277 10.86 -9.61 17.73
N PHE A 278 9.66 -9.05 17.86
CA PHE A 278 8.81 -8.78 16.68
C PHE A 278 9.52 -7.85 15.69
N TRP A 279 10.08 -6.74 16.16
CA TRP A 279 10.80 -5.78 15.30
C TRP A 279 12.14 -6.29 14.76
N THR A 280 12.65 -7.44 15.22
CA THR A 280 13.78 -8.11 14.56
C THR A 280 13.35 -9.10 13.48
N ARG A 281 12.03 -9.28 13.27
CA ARG A 281 11.43 -10.26 12.36
C ARG A 281 10.39 -9.69 11.41
N TRP A 282 9.91 -8.48 11.65
CA TRP A 282 8.96 -7.74 10.82
C TRP A 282 9.65 -6.57 10.13
N HIS A 283 9.44 -6.44 8.82
CA HIS A 283 10.05 -5.38 7.98
C HIS A 283 11.50 -5.09 8.37
N ILE A 284 12.30 -6.16 8.41
CA ILE A 284 13.63 -6.17 9.05
C ILE A 284 14.53 -5.10 8.44
N SER A 285 14.48 -4.91 7.12
CA SER A 285 15.30 -3.90 6.45
C SER A 285 15.00 -2.48 6.95
N LEU A 286 13.71 -2.10 7.07
CA LEU A 286 13.28 -0.81 7.61
C LEU A 286 13.62 -0.69 9.10
N SER A 287 13.28 -1.71 9.89
CA SER A 287 13.52 -1.74 11.33
C SER A 287 15.00 -1.52 11.65
N PHE A 288 15.90 -2.23 10.96
CA PHE A 288 17.34 -2.09 11.15
C PHE A 288 17.85 -0.76 10.56
N TRP A 289 17.26 -0.27 9.47
CA TRP A 289 17.56 1.06 8.95
C TRP A 289 17.34 2.15 10.01
N PHE A 290 16.13 2.18 10.59
CA PHE A 290 15.77 3.13 11.65
C PHE A 290 16.59 2.93 12.92
N ARG A 291 16.83 1.67 13.32
CA ARG A 291 17.65 1.37 14.50
C ARG A 291 19.05 1.96 14.35
N ASP A 292 19.73 1.68 13.25
CA ASP A 292 21.14 2.05 13.10
C ASP A 292 21.30 3.56 12.83
N HIS A 293 20.44 4.14 11.98
CA HIS A 293 20.60 5.52 11.54
C HIS A 293 19.85 6.56 12.38
N ILE A 294 18.79 6.18 13.09
CA ILE A 294 18.03 7.12 13.93
C ILE A 294 18.29 6.82 15.39
N TYR A 295 17.88 5.64 15.87
CA TYR A 295 17.93 5.31 17.30
C TYR A 295 19.35 5.32 17.87
N MET A 296 20.27 4.56 17.25
CA MET A 296 21.65 4.46 17.73
C MET A 296 22.41 5.78 17.61
N ARG A 297 22.20 6.54 16.52
CA ARG A 297 22.81 7.87 16.37
C ARG A 297 22.32 8.84 17.42
N PHE A 298 21.01 8.86 17.69
CA PHE A 298 20.43 9.68 18.75
C PHE A 298 21.02 9.32 20.11
N LEU A 299 21.09 8.02 20.45
CA LEU A 299 21.66 7.57 21.72
C LEU A 299 23.13 7.98 21.89
N LEU A 300 23.95 7.81 20.84
CA LEU A 300 25.35 8.22 20.88
C LEU A 300 25.50 9.74 21.04
N ALA A 301 24.67 10.53 20.35
CA ALA A 301 24.65 11.99 20.49
C ALA A 301 24.22 12.41 21.91
N ALA A 302 23.15 11.82 22.44
CA ALA A 302 22.64 12.09 23.78
C ALA A 302 23.62 11.71 24.88
N ALA A 303 24.33 10.57 24.73
CA ALA A 303 25.38 10.15 25.65
C ALA A 303 26.59 11.10 25.61
N LYS A 304 27.06 11.48 24.42
CA LYS A 304 28.18 12.41 24.25
C LYS A 304 27.86 13.80 24.79
N GLY A 305 26.66 14.29 24.52
CA GLY A 305 26.18 15.59 24.99
C GLY A 305 25.70 15.58 26.44
N LYS A 306 25.68 14.42 27.12
CA LYS A 306 25.13 14.23 28.47
C LYS A 306 23.73 14.84 28.64
N TRP A 307 22.88 14.72 27.61
CA TRP A 307 21.55 15.36 27.58
C TRP A 307 20.61 14.88 28.67
N PHE A 308 20.81 13.64 29.15
CA PHE A 308 19.96 13.01 30.16
C PHE A 308 20.80 12.44 31.30
N LYS A 309 20.29 12.53 32.54
CA LYS A 309 20.91 11.92 33.72
C LYS A 309 20.76 10.39 33.73
N SER A 310 19.62 9.88 33.25
CA SER A 310 19.32 8.44 33.20
C SER A 310 19.44 7.89 31.78
N LYS A 311 20.15 6.77 31.63
CA LYS A 311 20.25 6.02 30.36
C LYS A 311 18.89 5.54 29.86
N HIS A 312 17.94 5.28 30.76
CA HIS A 312 16.60 4.83 30.41
C HIS A 312 15.77 5.94 29.77
N THR A 313 15.87 7.16 30.27
CA THR A 313 15.20 8.32 29.67
C THR A 313 15.69 8.55 28.24
N ALA A 314 17.01 8.47 28.01
CA ALA A 314 17.58 8.57 26.67
C ALA A 314 17.05 7.46 25.75
N SER A 315 16.97 6.21 26.23
CA SER A 315 16.41 5.09 25.48
C SER A 315 14.96 5.33 25.08
N TYR A 316 14.11 5.76 26.01
CA TYR A 316 12.68 5.96 25.75
C TYR A 316 12.44 7.11 24.79
N VAL A 317 13.10 8.26 25.00
CA VAL A 317 13.01 9.38 24.05
C VAL A 317 13.51 8.96 22.67
N GLY A 318 14.58 8.17 22.60
CA GLY A 318 15.08 7.61 21.34
C GLY A 318 14.06 6.70 20.64
N LEU A 319 13.31 5.88 21.38
CA LEU A 319 12.25 5.03 20.82
C LEU A 319 11.09 5.86 20.28
N PHE A 320 10.60 6.85 21.04
CA PHE A 320 9.55 7.77 20.56
C PHE A 320 9.98 8.57 19.34
N LEU A 321 11.24 9.04 19.30
CA LEU A 321 11.79 9.70 18.12
C LEU A 321 11.82 8.76 16.90
N THR A 322 12.31 7.54 17.09
CA THR A 322 12.50 6.57 16.00
C THR A 322 11.17 6.12 15.41
N PHE A 323 10.23 5.70 16.25
CA PHE A 323 8.91 5.27 15.79
C PHE A 323 7.99 6.43 15.39
N GLY A 324 8.13 7.60 16.02
CA GLY A 324 7.46 8.82 15.57
C GLY A 324 7.88 9.19 14.15
N LEU A 325 9.18 9.20 13.86
CA LEU A 325 9.69 9.42 12.50
C LEU A 325 9.27 8.32 11.53
N MET A 326 9.16 7.07 11.97
CA MET A 326 8.60 5.98 11.17
C MET A 326 7.13 6.23 10.81
N GLY A 327 6.31 6.68 11.76
CA GLY A 327 4.91 7.08 11.52
C GLY A 327 4.79 8.26 10.56
N VAL A 328 5.61 9.29 10.73
CA VAL A 328 5.71 10.43 9.79
C VAL A 328 6.12 9.95 8.40
N TRP A 329 7.10 9.05 8.31
CA TRP A 329 7.52 8.49 7.02
C TRP A 329 6.38 7.74 6.30
N HIS A 330 5.50 7.04 7.01
CA HIS A 330 4.38 6.35 6.39
C HIS A 330 3.42 7.33 5.71
N GLY A 331 3.03 8.43 6.36
CA GLY A 331 2.21 9.44 5.70
C GLY A 331 1.74 10.61 6.58
N PRO A 332 0.99 11.55 5.98
CA PRO A 332 0.46 12.72 6.69
C PRO A 332 -0.76 12.39 7.56
N HIS A 333 -1.35 11.21 7.41
CA HIS A 333 -2.55 10.84 8.17
C HIS A 333 -2.24 10.51 9.64
N TRP A 334 -3.16 10.91 10.52
CA TRP A 334 -2.97 10.83 11.98
C TRP A 334 -2.77 9.41 12.51
N TYR A 335 -3.38 8.40 11.88
CA TYR A 335 -3.30 7.01 12.32
C TYR A 335 -1.90 6.41 12.15
N TYR A 336 -1.11 6.88 11.18
CA TYR A 336 0.30 6.48 11.06
C TYR A 336 1.15 7.02 12.22
N TRP A 337 0.84 8.22 12.70
CA TRP A 337 1.57 8.84 13.81
C TRP A 337 1.19 8.14 15.11
N LEU A 338 -0.11 7.86 15.29
CA LEU A 338 -0.61 7.08 16.41
C LEU A 338 0.01 5.67 16.43
N TYR A 339 0.11 5.01 15.27
CA TYR A 339 0.81 3.73 15.13
C TYR A 339 2.26 3.79 15.62
N GLY A 340 3.01 4.83 15.24
CA GLY A 340 4.38 5.05 15.71
C GLY A 340 4.44 5.23 17.24
N ILE A 341 3.62 6.12 17.79
CA ILE A 341 3.55 6.37 19.25
C ILE A 341 3.16 5.09 20.00
N TYR A 342 2.20 4.34 19.48
CA TYR A 342 1.75 3.06 20.03
C TYR A 342 2.91 2.06 20.15
N HIS A 343 3.69 1.85 19.08
CA HIS A 343 4.83 0.94 19.13
C HIS A 343 5.98 1.42 20.02
N ALA A 344 6.23 2.74 20.08
CA ALA A 344 7.20 3.29 21.03
C ALA A 344 6.79 3.01 22.48
N ALA A 345 5.51 3.23 22.81
CA ALA A 345 4.97 2.97 24.14
C ALA A 345 5.07 1.47 24.50
N LEU A 346 4.76 0.57 23.57
CA LEU A 346 4.90 -0.87 23.78
C LEU A 346 6.34 -1.29 24.06
N LEU A 347 7.32 -0.75 23.32
CA LEU A 347 8.73 -1.06 23.55
C LEU A 347 9.23 -0.52 24.89
N CYS A 348 8.80 0.68 25.29
CA CYS A 348 9.13 1.25 26.59
C CYS A 348 8.48 0.44 27.74
N GLY A 349 7.21 0.07 27.57
CA GLY A 349 6.46 -0.76 28.52
C GLY A 349 7.09 -2.14 28.67
N TYR A 350 7.49 -2.77 27.56
CA TYR A 350 8.19 -4.06 27.59
C TYR A 350 9.58 -3.94 28.24
N ASP A 351 10.35 -2.89 27.96
CA ASP A 351 11.67 -2.69 28.59
C ASP A 351 11.53 -2.51 30.12
N TRP A 352 10.50 -1.79 30.57
CA TRP A 352 10.17 -1.70 32.00
C TRP A 352 9.74 -3.06 32.59
N PHE A 353 8.81 -3.75 31.93
CA PHE A 353 8.30 -5.05 32.37
C PHE A 353 9.40 -6.11 32.42
N ALA A 354 10.26 -6.18 31.40
CA ALA A 354 11.36 -7.13 31.34
C ALA A 354 12.35 -6.94 32.49
N ARG A 355 12.61 -5.70 32.90
CA ARG A 355 13.41 -5.43 34.11
C ARG A 355 12.72 -5.88 35.38
N TRP A 356 11.43 -5.60 35.52
CA TRP A 356 10.63 -6.01 36.67
C TRP A 356 10.51 -7.54 36.77
N ASN A 357 10.33 -8.23 35.65
CA ASN A 357 10.26 -9.69 35.63
C ASN A 357 11.65 -10.32 35.88
N LYS A 358 12.74 -9.70 35.41
CA LYS A 358 14.11 -10.18 35.69
C LYS A 358 14.43 -10.23 37.18
N THR A 359 13.87 -9.33 37.99
CA THR A 359 14.07 -9.34 39.45
C THR A 359 13.18 -10.34 40.17
N ARG A 360 12.00 -10.66 39.64
CA ARG A 360 11.01 -11.52 40.30
C ARG A 360 10.93 -12.96 39.78
N LYS A 361 11.39 -13.21 38.55
CA LYS A 361 11.38 -14.50 37.84
C LYS A 361 10.02 -15.23 37.85
N LEU A 362 8.91 -14.48 37.88
CA LEU A 362 7.57 -15.03 38.05
C LEU A 362 6.97 -15.59 36.75
N LEU A 363 7.45 -15.10 35.60
CA LEU A 363 6.86 -15.36 34.28
C LEU A 363 7.88 -16.04 33.36
N GLU A 364 8.54 -17.09 33.87
CA GLU A 364 9.51 -17.92 33.15
C GLU A 364 8.92 -19.32 32.90
N GLY A 365 9.23 -19.93 31.75
CA GLY A 365 8.82 -21.29 31.41
C GLY A 365 8.17 -21.45 30.03
N PRO A 366 7.95 -22.70 29.58
CA PRO A 366 7.44 -23.00 28.23
C PRO A 366 6.00 -22.54 28.02
N VAL A 367 5.15 -22.59 29.06
CA VAL A 367 3.77 -22.09 29.00
C VAL A 367 3.76 -20.58 28.81
N TRP A 368 4.55 -19.85 29.60
CA TRP A 368 4.67 -18.39 29.50
C TRP A 368 5.22 -17.94 28.15
N LYS A 369 6.07 -18.74 27.48
CA LYS A 369 6.49 -18.46 26.11
C LYS A 369 5.29 -18.37 25.16
N TRP A 370 4.39 -19.35 25.18
CA TRP A 370 3.20 -19.36 24.31
C TRP A 370 2.20 -18.27 24.68
N VAL A 371 1.99 -18.02 25.97
CA VAL A 371 1.17 -16.90 26.45
C VAL A 371 1.73 -15.57 25.95
N ASN A 372 3.05 -15.36 26.05
CA ASN A 372 3.71 -14.15 25.58
C ASN A 372 3.64 -13.99 24.05
N ILE A 373 3.74 -15.08 23.29
CA ILE A 373 3.52 -15.06 21.83
C ILE A 373 2.09 -14.62 21.52
N LEU A 374 1.11 -15.20 22.22
CA LEU A 374 -0.31 -14.87 22.01
C LEU A 374 -0.59 -13.40 22.35
N ILE A 375 -0.11 -12.92 23.50
CA ILE A 375 -0.25 -11.49 23.89
C ILE A 375 0.42 -10.59 22.85
N THR A 376 1.66 -10.90 22.46
CA THR A 376 2.39 -10.12 21.46
C THR A 376 1.63 -10.08 20.14
N PHE A 377 1.10 -11.20 19.67
CA PHE A 377 0.30 -11.27 18.46
C PHE A 377 -0.93 -10.35 18.51
N HIS A 378 -1.71 -10.37 19.59
CA HIS A 378 -2.91 -9.52 19.72
C HIS A 378 -2.57 -8.03 19.76
N VAL A 379 -1.52 -7.68 20.50
CA VAL A 379 -1.01 -6.30 20.58
C VAL A 379 -0.50 -5.81 19.22
N ILE A 380 0.18 -6.66 18.45
CA ILE A 380 0.60 -6.34 17.09
C ILE A 380 -0.60 -6.20 16.16
N ALA A 381 -1.57 -7.12 16.22
CA ALA A 381 -2.76 -7.09 15.39
C ALA A 381 -3.55 -5.78 15.61
N PHE A 382 -3.68 -5.34 16.86
CA PHE A 382 -4.26 -4.04 17.18
C PHE A 382 -3.45 -2.87 16.60
N GLY A 383 -2.11 -2.92 16.68
CA GLY A 383 -1.26 -1.94 16.01
C GLY A 383 -1.51 -1.89 14.49
N LEU A 384 -1.64 -3.04 13.84
CA LEU A 384 -1.93 -3.10 12.41
C LEU A 384 -3.37 -2.64 12.06
N LEU A 385 -4.33 -2.81 12.96
CA LEU A 385 -5.66 -2.20 12.82
C LEU A 385 -5.56 -0.67 12.82
N LEU A 386 -4.77 -0.07 13.73
CA LEU A 386 -4.52 1.38 13.68
C LEU A 386 -3.87 1.78 12.35
N PHE A 387 -2.86 1.02 11.92
CA PHE A 387 -2.15 1.25 10.66
C PHE A 387 -3.06 1.21 9.42
N SER A 388 -4.11 0.38 9.44
CA SER A 388 -5.04 0.22 8.31
C SER A 388 -5.86 1.48 7.97
N GLY A 389 -5.93 2.45 8.88
CA GLY A 389 -6.79 3.62 8.70
C GLY A 389 -8.29 3.31 8.80
N ARG A 390 -8.69 2.14 9.32
CA ARG A 390 -10.11 1.74 9.45
C ARG A 390 -10.99 2.74 10.20
N PHE A 391 -10.38 3.53 11.09
CA PHE A 391 -11.03 4.57 11.89
C PHE A 391 -10.97 5.96 11.24
N GLU A 392 -10.28 6.13 10.12
CA GLU A 392 -10.31 7.38 9.37
C GLU A 392 -11.64 7.47 8.59
N PRO A 393 -12.34 8.62 8.66
CA PRO A 393 -13.49 8.86 7.79
C PRO A 393 -13.05 8.75 6.34
N LYS A 394 -13.69 7.86 5.55
CA LYS A 394 -13.41 7.77 4.12
C LYS A 394 -13.66 9.15 3.50
N PRO A 395 -12.73 9.71 2.70
CA PRO A 395 -12.99 10.95 2.00
C PRO A 395 -14.21 10.76 1.11
N LEU A 396 -15.05 11.79 1.05
CA LEU A 396 -16.18 11.79 0.12
C LEU A 396 -15.65 11.55 -1.30
N PRO A 397 -16.31 10.69 -2.10
CA PRO A 397 -15.89 10.44 -3.47
C PRO A 397 -15.93 11.74 -4.30
N GLU A 398 -15.38 11.73 -5.51
CA GLU A 398 -15.57 12.88 -6.40
C GLU A 398 -17.05 12.98 -6.85
N ARG A 399 -17.67 11.82 -7.04
CA ARG A 399 -19.07 11.66 -7.41
C ARG A 399 -19.63 10.38 -6.83
N GLU A 400 -20.89 10.41 -6.43
CA GLU A 400 -21.62 9.25 -5.94
C GLU A 400 -23.00 9.23 -6.57
N GLU A 401 -23.33 8.14 -7.26
CA GLU A 401 -24.60 7.98 -7.97
C GLU A 401 -25.19 6.64 -7.50
N VAL A 402 -26.26 6.66 -6.70
CA VAL A 402 -26.77 5.47 -5.99
C VAL A 402 -28.27 5.36 -6.15
N VAL A 403 -28.74 4.12 -6.35
CA VAL A 403 -30.16 3.75 -6.26
C VAL A 403 -30.34 2.92 -5.01
N ASP A 404 -31.06 3.44 -4.02
CA ASP A 404 -31.26 2.77 -2.73
C ASP A 404 -32.42 1.78 -2.79
N LYS A 405 -33.43 2.08 -3.61
CA LYS A 405 -34.70 1.35 -3.64
C LYS A 405 -35.27 1.30 -5.05
N LEU A 406 -35.64 0.09 -5.47
CA LEU A 406 -36.46 -0.16 -6.65
C LEU A 406 -37.55 -1.15 -6.27
N THR A 407 -38.81 -0.76 -6.48
CA THR A 407 -40.00 -1.59 -6.22
C THR A 407 -41.00 -1.45 -7.36
N CYS A 408 -42.12 -2.18 -7.32
CA CYS A 408 -43.21 -1.99 -8.27
C CYS A 408 -43.88 -0.61 -8.23
N GLN A 409 -43.66 0.17 -7.16
CA GLN A 409 -44.30 1.46 -6.97
C GLN A 409 -43.36 2.64 -7.22
N GLU A 410 -42.06 2.47 -6.98
CA GLU A 410 -41.13 3.58 -6.99
C GLU A 410 -39.68 3.15 -7.24
N ILE A 411 -38.90 4.11 -7.73
CA ILE A 411 -37.44 4.11 -7.71
C ILE A 411 -36.95 5.34 -6.94
N ALA A 412 -36.00 5.15 -6.02
CA ALA A 412 -35.42 6.21 -5.21
C ALA A 412 -33.91 6.02 -5.02
N GLY A 413 -33.21 7.14 -4.85
CA GLY A 413 -31.76 7.16 -4.76
C GLY A 413 -31.20 8.55 -4.48
N TYR A 414 -29.91 8.74 -4.73
CA TYR A 414 -29.27 10.05 -4.68
C TYR A 414 -28.15 10.19 -5.71
N VAL A 415 -27.88 11.45 -6.10
CA VAL A 415 -26.80 11.79 -7.03
C VAL A 415 -26.05 13.00 -6.52
N TRP A 416 -24.84 12.76 -6.05
CA TRP A 416 -23.98 13.79 -5.50
C TRP A 416 -22.71 13.97 -6.33
N ASN A 417 -22.32 15.22 -6.55
CA ASN A 417 -21.10 15.59 -7.26
C ASN A 417 -20.36 16.68 -6.48
N ARG A 418 -19.13 16.38 -6.08
CA ARG A 418 -18.28 17.27 -5.29
C ARG A 418 -17.96 18.59 -5.97
N ASN A 419 -17.90 18.58 -7.30
CA ASN A 419 -17.56 19.77 -8.11
C ASN A 419 -18.76 20.72 -8.27
N THR A 420 -19.98 20.25 -8.01
CA THR A 420 -21.22 21.04 -8.06
C THR A 420 -22.10 20.78 -6.83
N PRO A 421 -21.59 21.03 -5.61
CA PRO A 421 -22.26 20.61 -4.38
C PRO A 421 -23.52 21.42 -4.06
N LYS A 422 -23.88 22.42 -4.88
CA LYS A 422 -25.10 23.22 -4.70
C LYS A 422 -26.12 23.04 -5.83
N THR A 423 -25.80 22.19 -6.81
CA THR A 423 -26.62 22.03 -8.02
C THR A 423 -27.20 20.62 -8.03
N PRO A 424 -28.52 20.48 -7.80
CA PRO A 424 -29.23 19.21 -7.96
C PRO A 424 -29.03 18.63 -9.36
N ALA A 425 -28.81 17.32 -9.44
CA ALA A 425 -28.77 16.61 -10.71
C ALA A 425 -30.18 16.45 -11.30
N VAL A 426 -30.28 16.45 -12.62
CA VAL A 426 -31.53 16.14 -13.34
C VAL A 426 -31.39 14.77 -13.99
N LEU A 427 -32.40 13.92 -13.78
CA LEU A 427 -32.41 12.52 -14.18
C LEU A 427 -33.61 12.23 -15.07
N ASP A 428 -33.37 11.53 -16.18
CA ASP A 428 -34.41 10.88 -16.98
C ASP A 428 -34.55 9.43 -16.49
N ILE A 429 -35.74 9.05 -16.02
CA ILE A 429 -36.04 7.67 -15.66
C ILE A 429 -36.41 6.93 -16.95
N SER A 430 -35.62 5.93 -17.30
CA SER A 430 -35.81 5.10 -18.49
C SER A 430 -36.38 3.74 -18.10
N MET A 431 -37.37 3.28 -18.84
CA MET A 431 -37.93 1.92 -18.78
C MET A 431 -37.78 1.27 -20.15
N ASP A 432 -37.06 0.15 -20.23
CA ASP A 432 -36.77 -0.60 -21.46
C ASP A 432 -36.23 0.28 -22.60
N GLY A 433 -35.36 1.25 -22.25
CA GLY A 433 -34.74 2.17 -23.21
C GLY A 433 -35.59 3.37 -23.61
N ARG A 434 -36.77 3.57 -23.00
CA ARG A 434 -37.63 4.74 -23.22
C ARG A 434 -37.75 5.58 -21.95
N THR A 435 -37.56 6.89 -22.06
CA THR A 435 -37.79 7.81 -20.94
C THR A 435 -39.26 7.83 -20.55
N ILE A 436 -39.57 7.42 -19.31
CA ILE A 436 -40.91 7.43 -18.72
C ILE A 436 -41.17 8.66 -17.85
N GLY A 437 -40.13 9.40 -17.47
CA GLY A 437 -40.27 10.65 -16.75
C GLY A 437 -38.93 11.31 -16.41
N ARG A 438 -38.99 12.52 -15.86
CA ARG A 438 -37.83 13.30 -15.45
C ARG A 438 -37.99 13.71 -13.99
N VAL A 439 -36.92 13.56 -13.20
CA VAL A 439 -36.87 13.93 -11.79
C VAL A 439 -35.62 14.77 -11.49
N THR A 440 -35.77 15.75 -10.61
CA THR A 440 -34.63 16.53 -10.09
C THR A 440 -34.26 16.01 -8.71
N ALA A 441 -33.01 15.63 -8.54
CA ALA A 441 -32.47 15.09 -7.30
C ALA A 441 -32.24 16.21 -6.25
N ASN A 442 -33.32 16.76 -5.68
CA ASN A 442 -33.29 17.90 -4.75
C ASN A 442 -33.96 17.60 -3.39
N GLU A 443 -34.30 16.33 -3.14
CA GLU A 443 -34.85 15.91 -1.85
C GLU A 443 -33.76 15.94 -0.78
N LEU A 444 -34.10 16.45 0.39
CA LEU A 444 -33.21 16.54 1.53
C LEU A 444 -33.01 15.14 2.12
N ARG A 445 -31.75 14.79 2.35
CA ARG A 445 -31.34 13.58 3.04
C ARG A 445 -30.42 13.90 4.18
N ASP A 446 -30.89 13.68 5.40
CA ASP A 446 -30.15 13.97 6.63
C ASP A 446 -28.86 13.13 6.72
N ASP A 447 -28.89 11.88 6.25
CA ASP A 447 -27.72 11.01 6.20
C ASP A 447 -26.60 11.55 5.28
N LEU A 448 -26.96 12.26 4.21
CA LEU A 448 -25.97 12.92 3.34
C LEU A 448 -25.40 14.19 4.01
N VAL A 449 -26.20 14.91 4.79
CA VAL A 449 -25.73 16.06 5.59
C VAL A 449 -24.74 15.58 6.66
N GLU A 450 -25.08 14.51 7.38
CA GLU A 450 -24.22 13.90 8.40
C GLU A 450 -22.88 13.39 7.84
N ARG A 451 -22.88 12.90 6.59
CA ARG A 451 -21.66 12.53 5.84
C ARG A 451 -20.84 13.74 5.37
N GLY A 452 -21.32 14.96 5.56
CA GLY A 452 -20.65 16.19 5.13
C GLY A 452 -20.80 16.48 3.63
N MET A 453 -21.75 15.85 2.94
CA MET A 453 -22.04 16.12 1.53
C MET A 453 -22.88 17.40 1.40
N GLY A 454 -22.31 18.56 1.67
CA GLY A 454 -22.98 19.85 1.42
C GLY A 454 -24.32 20.02 2.15
N ASN A 455 -25.38 20.38 1.41
CA ASN A 455 -26.70 20.72 1.98
C ASN A 455 -27.67 19.53 2.05
N GLY A 456 -27.21 18.31 1.72
CA GLY A 456 -28.00 17.07 1.72
C GLY A 456 -29.10 16.98 0.64
N ARG A 457 -29.27 17.98 -0.22
CA ARG A 457 -30.35 18.03 -1.21
C ARG A 457 -29.97 17.36 -2.53
N TYR A 458 -29.79 16.04 -2.47
CA TYR A 458 -29.37 15.23 -3.61
C TYR A 458 -30.20 13.96 -3.80
N GLY A 459 -31.25 13.77 -3.01
CA GLY A 459 -32.16 12.63 -3.12
C GLY A 459 -33.12 12.81 -4.30
N PHE A 460 -33.48 11.70 -4.95
CA PHE A 460 -34.56 11.64 -5.92
C PHE A 460 -35.54 10.52 -5.56
N HIS A 461 -36.80 10.76 -5.91
CA HIS A 461 -37.90 9.81 -5.80
C HIS A 461 -38.74 9.88 -7.07
N PHE A 462 -39.10 8.74 -7.64
CA PHE A 462 -39.98 8.68 -8.81
C PHE A 462 -40.95 7.49 -8.71
N ALA A 463 -42.25 7.80 -8.77
CA ALA A 463 -43.31 6.78 -8.78
C ALA A 463 -43.40 6.11 -10.17
N LEU A 464 -43.37 4.78 -10.19
CA LEU A 464 -43.46 4.01 -11.43
C LEU A 464 -44.91 3.98 -11.96
N PRO A 465 -45.09 4.07 -13.30
CA PRO A 465 -46.40 4.01 -13.91
C PRO A 465 -47.02 2.61 -13.77
N LYS A 466 -48.36 2.55 -13.75
CA LYS A 466 -49.12 1.28 -13.72
C LYS A 466 -48.76 0.31 -14.86
N SER A 467 -48.16 0.80 -15.94
CA SER A 467 -47.69 -0.03 -17.05
C SER A 467 -46.62 -1.05 -16.65
N VAL A 468 -45.95 -0.86 -15.49
CA VAL A 468 -45.01 -1.85 -14.96
C VAL A 468 -45.71 -3.11 -14.42
N HIS A 469 -47.02 -3.03 -14.13
CA HIS A 469 -47.84 -4.12 -13.61
C HIS A 469 -48.42 -5.01 -14.74
N ASP A 470 -47.58 -5.53 -15.62
CA ASP A 470 -48.00 -6.36 -16.75
C ASP A 470 -47.56 -7.85 -16.63
N GLY A 471 -46.93 -8.20 -15.51
CA GLY A 471 -46.39 -9.53 -15.23
C GLY A 471 -45.09 -9.87 -15.98
N LYS A 472 -44.49 -8.92 -16.70
CA LYS A 472 -43.20 -9.08 -17.40
C LYS A 472 -42.06 -8.47 -16.60
N GLU A 473 -40.82 -8.74 -17.03
CA GLU A 473 -39.63 -8.05 -16.50
C GLU A 473 -39.42 -6.75 -17.26
N HIS A 474 -39.23 -5.65 -16.52
CA HIS A 474 -38.89 -4.33 -17.04
C HIS A 474 -37.55 -3.84 -16.49
N TRP A 475 -36.75 -3.22 -17.35
CA TRP A 475 -35.50 -2.57 -16.97
C TRP A 475 -35.74 -1.11 -16.64
N VAL A 476 -35.61 -0.72 -15.37
CA VAL A 476 -35.83 0.65 -14.91
C VAL A 476 -34.51 1.24 -14.44
N MET A 477 -34.06 2.33 -15.08
CA MET A 477 -32.78 2.96 -14.78
C MET A 477 -32.86 4.50 -14.78
N PRO A 478 -32.25 5.18 -13.80
CA PRO A 478 -32.09 6.62 -13.84
C PRO A 478 -30.90 7.00 -14.73
N VAL A 479 -31.09 7.97 -15.62
CA VAL A 479 -30.11 8.46 -16.59
C VAL A 479 -29.81 9.93 -16.30
N LEU A 480 -28.57 10.25 -15.99
CA LEU A 480 -28.12 11.62 -15.77
C LEU A 480 -28.22 12.43 -17.06
N VAL A 481 -28.96 13.54 -17.01
CA VAL A 481 -29.14 14.44 -18.15
C VAL A 481 -27.92 15.35 -18.29
N GLY A 482 -27.13 15.12 -19.33
CA GLY A 482 -25.96 15.93 -19.69
C GLY A 482 -25.25 15.34 -20.93
N PRO A 483 -24.30 16.05 -21.56
CA PRO A 483 -23.48 15.47 -22.63
C PRO A 483 -22.17 14.90 -22.07
N PRO A 484 -21.91 13.58 -22.16
CA PRO A 484 -22.80 12.51 -22.65
C PRO A 484 -23.80 12.03 -21.58
N PRO A 485 -25.02 11.58 -21.98
CA PRO A 485 -25.99 11.05 -21.05
C PRO A 485 -25.46 9.75 -20.46
N ARG A 486 -25.61 9.56 -19.15
CA ARG A 486 -24.99 8.46 -18.42
C ARG A 486 -26.00 7.74 -17.55
N VAL A 487 -26.06 6.41 -17.68
CA VAL A 487 -26.84 5.56 -16.78
C VAL A 487 -26.17 5.54 -15.41
N ILE A 488 -26.96 5.80 -14.37
CA ILE A 488 -26.49 5.72 -12.99
C ILE A 488 -26.43 4.25 -12.60
N SER A 489 -25.23 3.82 -12.20
CA SER A 489 -24.97 2.53 -11.57
C SER A 489 -24.22 2.76 -10.27
N GLY A 490 -24.80 2.30 -9.16
CA GLY A 490 -24.08 2.27 -7.90
C GLY A 490 -22.97 1.23 -7.95
N PRO A 491 -21.85 1.42 -7.22
CA PRO A 491 -20.73 0.46 -7.21
C PRO A 491 -21.12 -0.97 -6.76
N ASP A 492 -22.27 -1.13 -6.09
CA ASP A 492 -22.76 -2.40 -5.56
C ASP A 492 -23.99 -2.97 -6.30
N ILE A 493 -24.37 -2.42 -7.46
CA ILE A 493 -25.50 -2.92 -8.24
C ILE A 493 -25.01 -3.68 -9.48
N PRO A 494 -24.94 -5.03 -9.44
CA PRO A 494 -24.79 -5.82 -10.66
C PRO A 494 -26.02 -5.62 -11.57
N GLU A 495 -25.81 -5.70 -12.89
CA GLU A 495 -26.78 -5.33 -13.94
C GLU A 495 -28.20 -5.84 -13.66
N ASN A 496 -28.35 -7.00 -13.02
CA ASN A 496 -29.61 -7.66 -12.68
C ASN A 496 -30.53 -6.98 -11.64
N LEU A 497 -30.13 -5.94 -10.88
CA LEU A 497 -31.01 -5.26 -9.90
C LEU A 497 -31.85 -4.12 -10.46
N TYR A 498 -31.67 -3.74 -11.73
CA TYR A 498 -32.56 -2.77 -12.40
C TYR A 498 -33.82 -3.42 -12.99
N LYS A 499 -34.01 -4.71 -12.75
CA LYS A 499 -35.18 -5.47 -13.20
C LYS A 499 -36.27 -5.45 -12.15
N VAL A 500 -37.48 -5.11 -12.57
CA VAL A 500 -38.68 -5.26 -11.76
C VAL A 500 -39.72 -6.09 -12.52
N SER A 501 -40.43 -6.97 -11.83
CA SER A 501 -41.57 -7.70 -12.38
C SER A 501 -42.75 -7.59 -11.43
N CYS A 502 -43.85 -7.04 -11.94
CA CYS A 502 -45.01 -6.66 -11.13
C CYS A 502 -46.28 -7.25 -11.73
N ASN A 503 -47.06 -7.94 -10.91
CA ASN A 503 -48.35 -8.50 -11.33
C ASN A 503 -49.45 -7.42 -11.32
N THR A 504 -50.49 -7.61 -12.13
CA THR A 504 -51.68 -6.75 -12.17
C THR A 504 -52.39 -6.73 -10.80
N PRO A 505 -52.99 -5.59 -10.38
CA PRO A 505 -53.54 -5.40 -9.02
C PRO A 505 -54.78 -6.22 -8.65
N GLU A 506 -55.10 -7.30 -9.37
CA GLU A 506 -56.35 -8.07 -9.19
C GLU A 506 -56.18 -9.41 -8.45
N LYS A 507 -55.02 -9.61 -7.79
CA LYS A 507 -54.81 -10.73 -6.85
C LYS A 507 -54.06 -10.29 -5.59
N GLU A 508 -54.58 -9.31 -4.86
CA GLU A 508 -54.18 -9.11 -3.47
C GLU A 508 -54.85 -10.17 -2.58
N GLY A 509 -54.22 -11.34 -2.54
CA GLY A 509 -54.57 -12.45 -1.65
C GLY A 509 -53.38 -13.35 -1.32
N ALA A 510 -52.15 -12.96 -1.66
CA ALA A 510 -50.94 -13.67 -1.27
C ALA A 510 -49.81 -12.67 -1.04
N ASN A 511 -49.16 -12.77 0.12
CA ASN A 511 -47.95 -12.03 0.48
C ASN A 511 -46.97 -11.91 -0.70
N PRO A 512 -46.37 -10.74 -0.97
CA PRO A 512 -45.26 -10.65 -1.89
C PRO A 512 -44.09 -11.46 -1.30
N THR A 513 -43.85 -12.62 -1.89
CA THR A 513 -42.67 -13.42 -1.57
C THR A 513 -41.53 -12.85 -2.40
N ALA A 514 -40.79 -11.88 -1.84
CA ALA A 514 -39.45 -11.59 -2.31
C ALA A 514 -38.62 -12.86 -2.08
N THR A 515 -38.48 -13.68 -3.11
CA THR A 515 -37.65 -14.88 -3.04
C THR A 515 -36.26 -14.47 -3.53
N PRO A 516 -35.23 -14.40 -2.68
CA PRO A 516 -33.87 -14.34 -3.17
C PRO A 516 -33.57 -15.70 -3.81
N THR A 517 -33.47 -15.76 -5.13
CA THR A 517 -32.83 -16.90 -5.79
C THR A 517 -31.37 -16.96 -5.35
N PRO A 518 -30.90 -18.03 -4.70
CA PRO A 518 -29.46 -18.23 -4.51
C PRO A 518 -28.80 -18.40 -5.89
N PRO A 519 -27.50 -18.09 -6.03
CA PRO A 519 -26.79 -18.32 -7.28
C PRO A 519 -26.89 -19.82 -7.65
N PRO A 520 -26.95 -20.17 -8.95
CA PRO A 520 -26.95 -21.56 -9.36
C PRO A 520 -25.68 -22.23 -8.82
N ALA A 521 -25.87 -23.30 -8.05
CA ALA A 521 -24.78 -24.18 -7.67
C ALA A 521 -24.11 -24.68 -8.95
N THR A 522 -22.82 -24.42 -9.07
CA THR A 522 -21.97 -25.10 -10.06
C THR A 522 -22.06 -26.60 -9.78
N PRO A 523 -22.34 -27.46 -10.77
CA PRO A 523 -22.36 -28.89 -10.53
C PRO A 523 -20.94 -29.37 -10.25
N VAL A 524 -20.75 -29.93 -9.05
CA VAL A 524 -19.62 -30.82 -8.74
C VAL A 524 -19.75 -32.06 -9.62
N PRO A 525 -18.74 -32.44 -10.42
CA PRO A 525 -18.77 -33.71 -11.12
C PRO A 525 -18.54 -34.83 -10.09
N THR A 526 -19.45 -35.80 -10.03
CA THR A 526 -19.25 -37.06 -9.30
C THR A 526 -19.13 -38.23 -10.28
N PRO A 527 -18.43 -39.30 -9.88
CA PRO A 527 -17.62 -40.11 -10.78
C PRO A 527 -18.42 -41.23 -11.44
N ARG A 528 -18.08 -41.50 -12.71
CA ARG A 528 -17.93 -42.85 -13.27
C ARG A 528 -16.73 -42.87 -14.18
#